data_AF-A0A2N6BN75-F1
#
_entry.id   AF-A0A2N6BN75-F1
#
_cell.length_a   1.000
_cell.length_b   1.000
_cell.length_c   1.000
_cell.angle_alpha   90.00
_cell.angle_beta   90.00
_cell.angle_gamma   90.00
#
_symmetry.space_group_name_H-M   'P 1'
#
loop_
_entity.id
_entity.type
_entity.pdbx_description
1 polymer ?
#
loop_
_entity_poly.entity_id
_entity_poly.type
_entity_poly.pdbx_seq_one_letter_code
_entity_poly.pdbx_strand_id
1 'polypeptide(L)' 'MNAFAAPGRNVLIIDDDPLICAVATSFFKKRGAETIRVANDGAEAIELIRQHGHEIDCAL' A
#
# COMPACT_ATOMS: atom_id res chain seq x y z
N MET A 1 -15.32 13.12 11.66
CA MET A 1 -14.53 12.87 10.44
C MET A 1 -13.78 11.56 10.63
N ASN A 2 -14.31 10.44 10.11
CA ASN A 2 -13.61 9.15 10.22
C ASN A 2 -12.77 8.98 8.95
N ALA A 3 -11.60 9.60 8.93
CA ALA A 3 -10.67 9.53 7.81
C ALA A 3 -9.89 8.21 7.88
N PHE A 4 -10.49 7.14 7.36
CA PHE A 4 -9.91 5.80 7.11
C PHE A 4 -8.82 5.38 8.11
N ALA A 5 -9.20 4.64 9.14
CA ALA A 5 -8.24 3.97 10.01
C ALA A 5 -7.69 2.73 9.26
N ALA A 6 -6.37 2.50 9.29
CA ALA A 6 -5.74 1.32 8.71
C ALA A 6 -5.03 0.40 9.74
N PRO A 7 -5.51 0.26 11.01
CA PRO A 7 -4.82 -0.56 12.00
C PRO A 7 -4.80 -2.03 11.56
N GLY A 8 -3.61 -2.64 11.56
CA GLY A 8 -3.43 -4.05 11.22
C GLY A 8 -3.68 -4.37 9.74
N ARG A 9 -3.63 -3.36 8.85
CA ARG A 9 -3.84 -3.57 7.42
C ARG A 9 -2.52 -3.71 6.67
N ASN A 10 -2.49 -4.61 5.70
CA ASN A 10 -1.42 -4.75 4.73
C ASN A 10 -1.80 -4.05 3.42
N VAL A 11 -1.07 -3.00 3.07
CA VAL A 11 -1.38 -2.13 1.95
C VAL A 11 -0.37 -2.32 0.82
N LEU A 12 -0.86 -2.38 -0.42
CA LEU A 12 -0.05 -2.23 -1.63
C LEU A 12 -0.33 -0.85 -2.24
N ILE A 13 0.72 -0.06 -2.45
CA ILE A 13 0.66 1.25 -3.11
C ILE A 13 1.20 1.07 -4.54
N ILE A 14 0.48 1.54 -5.55
CA ILE A 14 0.80 1.40 -6.97
C ILE A 14 0.78 2.78 -7.60
N ASP A 15 1.95 3.40 -7.76
CA ASP A 15 2.06 4.72 -8.37
C ASP A 15 3.46 4.88 -8.98
N ASP A 16 3.55 5.45 -10.18
CA ASP A 16 4.82 5.66 -10.88
C ASP A 16 5.56 6.92 -10.41
N ASP A 17 4.91 7.81 -9.64
CA ASP A 17 5.54 8.95 -9.00
C ASP A 17 6.10 8.59 -7.61
N PRO A 18 7.44 8.63 -7.41
CA PRO A 18 8.06 8.31 -6.12
C PRO A 18 7.60 9.22 -4.97
N LEU A 19 7.24 10.48 -5.26
CA LEU A 19 6.76 11.41 -4.26
C LEU A 19 5.37 11.00 -3.74
N ILE A 20 4.50 10.55 -4.64
CA ILE A 20 3.16 10.06 -4.26
C ILE A 20 3.29 8.79 -3.43
N CYS A 21 4.14 7.85 -3.84
CA CYS A 21 4.48 6.66 -3.07
C CYS A 21 4.96 6.99 -1.65
N ALA A 22 5.84 7.98 -1.51
CA ALA A 22 6.36 8.42 -0.20
C ALA A 22 5.26 9.04 0.69
N VAL A 23 4.39 9.87 0.11
CA VAL A 23 3.26 10.49 0.82
C VAL A 23 2.26 9.44 1.29
N ALA A 24 1.85 8.53 0.40
CA ALA A 24 0.93 7.44 0.71
C ALA A 24 1.50 6.50 1.78
N THR A 25 2.78 6.14 1.69
CA THR A 25 3.48 5.35 2.71
C THR A 25 3.43 6.04 4.07
N SER A 26 3.77 7.33 4.13
CA SER A 26 3.72 8.12 5.38
C SER A 26 2.30 8.20 5.96
N PHE A 27 1.30 8.36 5.08
CA PHE A 27 -0.11 8.43 5.45
C PHE A 27 -0.60 7.14 6.14
N PHE A 28 -0.29 5.97 5.57
CA PHE A 28 -0.72 4.67 6.10
C PHE A 28 0.08 4.24 7.33
N LYS A 29 1.41 4.50 7.37
CA LYS A 29 2.22 4.23 8.58
C LYS A 29 1.67 4.97 9.79
N LYS A 30 1.35 6.26 9.65
CA LYS A 30 0.77 7.08 10.74
C LYS A 30 -0.61 6.58 11.20
N ARG A 31 -1.26 5.71 10.44
CA ARG A 31 -2.59 5.14 10.72
C ARG A 31 -2.57 3.69 11.18
N GLY A 32 -1.38 3.13 11.41
CA GLY A 32 -1.20 1.80 11.99
C GLY A 32 -1.26 0.65 10.97
N ALA A 33 -1.00 0.92 9.69
CA ALA A 33 -0.78 -0.16 8.73
C ALA A 33 0.36 -1.08 9.20
N GLU A 34 0.14 -2.39 9.12
CA GLU A 34 1.08 -3.41 9.57
C GLU A 34 2.20 -3.61 8.56
N THR A 35 1.82 -3.80 7.29
CA THR A 35 2.76 -3.93 6.18
C THR A 35 2.41 -2.95 5.07
N ILE A 36 3.43 -2.36 4.45
CA ILE A 36 3.26 -1.52 3.25
C ILE A 36 4.25 -2.01 2.20
N ARG A 37 3.72 -2.37 1.03
CA ARG A 37 4.47 -2.68 -0.18
C ARG A 37 4.22 -1.59 -1.21
N VAL A 38 5.20 -1.36 -2.07
CA VAL A 38 5.14 -0.33 -3.13
C VAL A 38 5.47 -1.00 -4.46
N ALA A 39 4.67 -0.71 -5.48
CA ALA A 39 4.94 -1.02 -6.87
C ALA A 39 4.99 0.29 -7.66
N ASN A 40 5.96 0.42 -8.56
CA ASN A 40 6.13 1.63 -9.37
C ASN A 40 5.42 1.52 -10.73
N ASP A 41 4.83 0.36 -11.03
CA ASP A 41 4.00 0.13 -12.20
C ASP A 41 3.05 -1.05 -11.99
N GLY A 42 2.18 -1.30 -12.98
CA GLY A 42 1.22 -2.40 -12.92
C GLY A 42 1.84 -3.80 -13.00
N ALA A 43 3.00 -3.97 -13.63
CA ALA A 43 3.65 -5.27 -13.76
C ALA A 43 4.26 -5.70 -12.42
N GLU A 44 4.96 -4.79 -11.73
CA GLU A 44 5.45 -4.98 -10.37
C GLU A 44 4.29 -5.24 -9.39
N ALA A 45 3.18 -4.50 -9.53
CA ALA A 45 1.99 -4.71 -8.71
C ALA A 45 1.39 -6.11 -8.87
N ILE A 46 1.27 -6.59 -10.12
CA ILE A 46 0.78 -7.95 -10.39
C ILE A 46 1.71 -8.99 -9.77
N GLU A 47 3.03 -8.82 -9.87
CA GLU A 47 3.98 -9.77 -9.26
C GLU A 47 3.84 -9.81 -7.73
N LEU A 48 3.72 -8.65 -7.08
CA LEU A 48 3.48 -8.56 -5.64
C LEU A 48 2.14 -9.21 -5.24
N ILE A 49 1.09 -9.05 -6.04
CA ILE A 49 -0.20 -9.69 -5.79
C ILE A 49 -0.11 -11.21 -5.97
N ARG A 50 0.67 -11.71 -6.94
CA ARG A 50 0.88 -13.15 -7.10
C ARG A 50 1.62 -13.76 -5.92
N GLN A 51 2.59 -13.03 -5.36
CA GLN A 51 3.41 -13.50 -4.24
C GLN A 51 2.71 -13.33 -2.88
N HIS A 52 1.94 -12.27 -2.69
CA HIS A 52 1.42 -11.84 -1.39
C HIS A 52 -0.07 -11.54 -1.38
N GLY A 53 -0.83 -11.87 -2.43
CA GLY A 53 -2.22 -11.44 -2.60
C GLY A 53 -3.17 -11.82 -1.46
N HIS A 54 -2.92 -12.95 -0.79
CA HIS A 54 -3.70 -13.37 0.39
C HIS A 54 -3.47 -12.50 1.63
N GLU A 55 -2.37 -11.76 1.67
CA GLU A 55 -2.03 -10.85 2.76
C GLU A 55 -2.53 -9.43 2.51
N ILE A 56 -2.77 -9.03 1.24
CA ILE A 56 -3.10 -7.65 0.87
C ILE A 56 -4.58 -7.34 1.14
N ASP A 57 -4.83 -6.37 2.00
CA ASP A 57 -6.18 -5.91 2.35
C ASP A 57 -6.68 -4.77 1.45
N CYS A 58 -5.76 -4.01 0.86
CA CYS A 58 -6.04 -2.82 0.07
C CYS A 58 -4.94 -2.59 -0.95
N ALA A 59 -5.33 -2.30 -2.19
CA ALA A 59 -4.45 -1.78 -3.24
C ALA A 59 -4.93 -0.37 -3.61
N LEU A 60 -3.99 0.58 -3.58
CA LEU A 60 -4.15 1.99 -3.93
C LEU A 60 -3.39 2.24 -5.23
#